data_AF-A0A1S3QZ51-F1
#
_entry.id   AF-A0A1S3QZ51-F1
#
_cell.length_a   1.000
_cell.length_b   1.000
_cell.length_c   1.000
_cell.angle_alpha   90.00
_cell.angle_beta   90.00
_cell.angle_gamma   90.00
#
_symmetry.space_group_name_H-M   'P 1'
#
loop_
_entity.id
_entity.type
_entity.pdbx_description
1 polymer ?
#
loop_
_entity_poly.entity_id
_entity_poly.type
_entity_poly.pdbx_seq_one_letter_code
_entity_poly.pdbx_strand_id
1 'polypeptide(L)'
;MEVIRRSSVFAAGVMEAFDHSPSDKELVSKSKALCRDYIHSRLNLYGLGSSKTQVDSTLCDVAAVLLCLGDELECMRPSVYRNVARQLNISVAMETMVSDAFVAVATEIFAAGITWGKVVSMYAVAGALAVDCVRQNQPATVQTIVDSLGQFVRKNLAPWLKKRGGWKS
;
A
#
# COMPACT_ATOMS: atom_id res chain seq x y z
N MET A 1 48.62 30.09 -18.73
CA MET A 1 47.28 29.99 -19.34
C MET A 1 46.59 28.79 -18.72
N GLU A 2 46.12 28.93 -17.47
CA GLU A 2 45.75 27.78 -16.64
C GLU A 2 44.59 28.14 -15.71
N VAL A 3 43.49 28.60 -16.30
CA VAL A 3 42.29 29.03 -15.57
C VAL A 3 41.01 28.31 -16.01
N ILE A 4 41.09 27.26 -16.82
CA ILE A 4 39.89 26.58 -17.36
C ILE A 4 39.91 25.07 -17.07
N ARG A 5 40.24 24.67 -15.85
CA ARG A 5 40.12 23.26 -15.43
C ARG A 5 39.56 23.04 -14.03
N ARG A 6 39.00 24.09 -13.40
CA ARG A 6 38.34 23.98 -12.09
C ARG A 6 36.81 24.03 -12.14
N SER A 7 36.22 24.38 -13.29
CA SER A 7 34.76 24.59 -13.39
C SER A 7 33.96 23.33 -13.74
N SER A 8 34.59 22.24 -14.19
CA SER A 8 33.87 21.02 -14.61
C SER A 8 33.60 20.03 -13.46
N VAL A 9 34.42 20.04 -12.41
CA VAL A 9 34.26 19.10 -11.28
C VAL A 9 33.11 19.53 -10.37
N PHE A 10 32.86 20.84 -10.23
CA PHE A 10 31.73 21.34 -9.46
C PHE A 10 30.40 21.05 -10.15
N ALA A 11 30.32 21.15 -11.49
CA ALA A 11 29.10 20.86 -12.24
C ALA A 11 28.71 19.37 -12.23
N ALA A 12 29.69 18.47 -12.18
CA ALA A 12 29.42 17.03 -12.09
C ALA A 12 28.85 16.60 -10.73
N GLY A 13 29.26 17.26 -9.63
CA GLY A 13 28.79 16.93 -8.28
C GLY A 13 27.37 17.42 -7.94
N VAL A 14 26.85 18.43 -8.64
CA VAL A 14 25.47 18.92 -8.39
C VAL A 14 24.41 18.19 -9.21
N MET A 15 24.80 17.46 -10.26
CA MET A 15 23.87 16.68 -11.10
C MET A 15 23.62 15.25 -10.59
N GLU A 16 24.37 14.76 -9.59
CA GLU A 16 24.05 13.50 -8.90
C GLU A 16 22.96 13.66 -7.81
N ALA A 17 22.49 14.88 -7.56
CA ALA A 17 21.49 15.17 -6.53
C ALA A 17 20.03 15.13 -7.03
N PHE A 18 19.78 14.89 -8.32
CA PHE A 18 18.43 14.80 -8.87
C PHE A 18 18.29 13.56 -9.78
N ASP A 19 17.17 12.86 -9.61
CA ASP A 19 16.68 11.71 -10.40
C ASP A 19 17.08 10.28 -10.00
N HIS A 20 17.03 9.94 -8.70
CA HIS A 20 16.49 8.62 -8.35
C HIS A 20 14.97 8.70 -8.17
N SER A 21 14.26 8.99 -9.26
CA SER A 21 12.81 8.77 -9.28
C SER A 21 12.56 7.29 -8.95
N PRO A 22 11.82 6.97 -7.88
CA PRO A 22 11.68 5.60 -7.43
C PRO A 22 11.11 4.75 -8.58
N SER A 23 11.79 3.66 -8.90
CA SER A 23 11.39 2.77 -10.00
C SER A 23 9.99 2.21 -9.72
N ASP A 24 9.19 1.98 -10.77
CA ASP A 24 7.85 1.37 -10.60
C ASP A 24 7.95 0.01 -9.90
N LYS A 25 9.03 -0.74 -10.15
CA LYS A 25 9.31 -2.01 -9.47
C LYS A 25 9.52 -1.81 -7.98
N GLU A 26 10.25 -0.77 -7.60
CA GLU A 26 10.55 -0.44 -6.21
C GLU A 26 9.30 0.06 -5.47
N LEU A 27 8.52 0.95 -6.09
CA LEU A 27 7.25 1.41 -5.55
C LEU A 27 6.29 0.26 -5.31
N VAL A 28 6.15 -0.66 -6.27
CA VAL A 28 5.29 -1.83 -6.13
C VAL A 28 5.81 -2.76 -5.03
N SER A 29 7.12 -3.00 -4.95
CA SER A 29 7.71 -3.83 -3.90
C SER A 29 7.43 -3.26 -2.50
N LYS A 30 7.70 -1.96 -2.31
CA LYS A 30 7.41 -1.23 -1.06
C LYS A 30 5.92 -1.28 -0.72
N SER A 31 5.05 -1.09 -1.71
CA SER A 31 3.59 -1.12 -1.50
C SER A 31 3.10 -2.49 -1.03
N LYS A 32 3.63 -3.56 -1.61
CA LYS A 32 3.33 -4.94 -1.21
C LYS A 32 3.86 -5.24 0.20
N ALA A 33 5.06 -4.77 0.54
CA ALA A 33 5.62 -4.91 1.87
C ALA A 33 4.75 -4.21 2.93
N LEU A 34 4.37 -2.95 2.69
CA LEU A 34 3.45 -2.20 3.55
C LEU A 34 2.09 -2.91 3.69
N CYS A 35 1.58 -3.49 2.60
CA CYS A 35 0.29 -4.20 2.62
C CYS A 35 0.36 -5.46 3.49
N ARG A 36 1.43 -6.25 3.36
CA ARG A 36 1.66 -7.44 4.19
C ARG A 36 1.74 -7.09 5.66
N ASP A 37 2.50 -6.05 6.01
CA ASP A 37 2.65 -5.61 7.39
C ASP A 37 1.33 -5.09 7.97
N TYR A 38 0.58 -4.32 7.19
CA TYR A 38 -0.74 -3.83 7.57
C TYR A 38 -1.69 -5.00 7.85
N ILE A 39 -1.80 -5.96 6.92
CA ILE A 39 -2.65 -7.15 7.08
C ILE A 39 -2.20 -7.96 8.30
N HIS A 40 -0.90 -8.19 8.48
CA HIS A 40 -0.35 -8.95 9.59
C HIS A 40 -0.69 -8.31 10.94
N SER A 41 -0.49 -7.00 11.05
CA SER A 41 -0.87 -6.21 12.23
C SER A 41 -2.36 -6.33 12.52
N ARG A 42 -3.22 -6.22 11.50
CA ARG A 42 -4.68 -6.37 11.66
C ARG A 42 -5.07 -7.79 12.06
N LEU A 43 -4.46 -8.83 11.50
CA LEU A 43 -4.71 -10.22 11.91
C LEU A 43 -4.28 -10.46 13.36
N ASN A 44 -3.14 -9.92 13.80
CA ASN A 44 -2.70 -10.01 15.20
C ASN A 44 -3.69 -9.34 16.15
N LEU A 45 -4.26 -8.17 15.78
CA LEU A 45 -5.28 -7.50 16.60
C LEU A 45 -6.54 -8.34 16.82
N TYR A 46 -6.90 -9.18 15.84
CA TYR A 46 -8.02 -10.11 15.97
C TYR A 46 -7.63 -11.49 16.52
N GLY A 47 -6.39 -11.69 16.97
CA GLY A 47 -5.89 -12.96 17.49
C GLY A 47 -5.69 -14.05 16.43
N LEU A 48 -5.63 -13.68 15.15
CA LEU A 48 -5.55 -14.58 13.99
C LEU A 48 -4.15 -14.67 13.36
N GLY A 49 -3.15 -13.97 13.92
CA GLY A 49 -1.82 -13.88 13.33
C GLY A 49 -0.79 -14.85 13.91
N SER A 50 0.22 -15.17 13.10
CA SER A 50 1.42 -15.93 13.49
C SER A 50 2.67 -15.06 13.26
N SER A 51 3.60 -15.01 14.23
CA SER A 51 4.91 -14.32 14.29
C SER A 51 5.19 -13.11 13.37
N LYS A 52 5.73 -12.02 13.96
CA LYS A 52 6.11 -10.75 13.31
C LYS A 52 6.80 -10.93 11.95
N THR A 53 6.30 -10.23 10.93
CA THR A 53 7.02 -10.01 9.68
C THR A 53 8.03 -8.87 9.90
N GLN A 54 9.31 -9.08 9.60
CA GLN A 54 10.32 -8.03 9.67
C GLN A 54 10.13 -7.06 8.51
N VAL A 55 9.74 -5.82 8.81
CA VAL A 55 9.71 -4.72 7.83
C VAL A 55 11.07 -4.03 7.83
N ASP A 56 11.57 -3.65 6.65
CA ASP A 56 12.75 -2.79 6.52
C ASP A 56 12.57 -1.51 7.36
N SER A 57 13.61 -1.13 8.12
CA SER A 57 13.58 0.02 9.04
C SER A 57 13.15 1.33 8.38
N THR A 58 13.37 1.48 7.08
CA THR A 58 13.02 2.69 6.30
C THR A 58 11.53 2.80 5.95
N LEU A 59 10.77 1.71 6.02
CA LEU A 59 9.32 1.69 5.81
C LEU A 59 8.55 1.65 7.13
N CYS A 60 9.24 1.47 8.25
CA CYS A 60 8.63 1.34 9.58
C CYS A 60 7.82 2.59 9.96
N ASP A 61 8.34 3.78 9.68
CA ASP A 61 7.62 5.05 9.93
C ASP A 61 6.35 5.16 9.08
N VAL A 62 6.43 4.81 7.79
CA VAL A 62 5.30 4.83 6.87
C VAL A 62 4.26 3.80 7.28
N ALA A 63 4.69 2.60 7.67
CA ALA A 63 3.82 1.54 8.15
C ALA A 63 3.10 1.94 9.44
N ALA A 64 3.81 2.55 10.40
CA ALA A 64 3.23 3.05 11.64
C ALA A 64 2.19 4.15 11.40
N VAL A 65 2.49 5.11 10.52
CA VAL A 65 1.54 6.16 10.13
C VAL A 65 0.33 5.56 9.41
N LEU A 66 0.54 4.60 8.52
CA LEU A 66 -0.54 3.91 7.80
C LEU A 66 -1.47 3.15 8.75
N LEU A 67 -0.91 2.47 9.77
CA LEU A 67 -1.68 1.81 10.82
C LEU A 67 -2.49 2.82 11.64
N CYS A 68 -1.85 3.87 12.13
CA CYS A 68 -2.49 4.92 12.93
C CYS A 68 -3.66 5.60 12.18
N LEU A 69 -3.42 6.01 10.93
CA LEU A 69 -4.46 6.62 10.09
C LEU A 69 -5.55 5.62 9.69
N GLY A 70 -5.20 4.34 9.53
CA GLY A 70 -6.16 3.27 9.29
C GLY A 70 -7.11 3.10 10.47
N ASP A 71 -6.57 3.07 11.69
CA ASP A 71 -7.35 2.98 12.93
C ASP A 71 -8.24 4.22 13.13
N GLU A 72 -7.71 5.41 12.83
CA GLU A 72 -8.46 6.66 12.90
C GLU A 72 -9.60 6.71 11.87
N LEU A 73 -9.37 6.25 10.63
CA LEU A 73 -10.40 6.13 9.60
C LEU A 73 -11.52 5.15 10.02
N GLU A 74 -11.16 4.04 10.66
CA GLU A 74 -12.12 3.08 11.19
C GLU A 74 -12.95 3.64 12.34
N CYS A 75 -12.34 4.48 13.18
CA CYS A 75 -13.04 5.18 14.26
C CYS A 75 -13.97 6.28 13.72
N MET A 76 -13.57 6.99 12.67
CA MET A 76 -14.31 8.11 12.10
C MET A 76 -15.50 7.65 11.23
N ARG A 77 -15.35 6.54 10.50
CA ARG A 77 -16.44 5.95 9.68
C ARG A 77 -16.52 4.44 9.85
N PRO A 78 -16.95 3.98 11.04
CA PRO A 78 -17.08 2.54 11.30
C PRO A 78 -18.06 1.86 10.35
N SER A 79 -19.05 2.58 9.79
CA SER A 79 -19.99 2.02 8.81
C SER A 79 -19.38 1.70 7.45
N VAL A 80 -18.24 2.27 7.06
CA VAL A 80 -17.61 2.03 5.74
C VAL A 80 -16.55 0.94 5.83
N TYR A 81 -15.77 0.94 6.92
CA TYR A 81 -14.61 0.06 7.06
C TYR A 81 -14.88 -1.19 7.90
N ARG A 82 -15.99 -1.25 8.64
CA ARG A 82 -16.42 -2.45 9.37
C ARG A 82 -17.34 -3.31 8.50
N ASN A 83 -17.04 -4.60 8.42
CA ASN A 83 -17.79 -5.60 7.66
C ASN A 83 -17.80 -5.34 6.14
N VAL A 84 -16.68 -4.89 5.56
CA VAL A 84 -16.53 -4.66 4.11
C VAL A 84 -16.92 -5.90 3.29
N ALA A 85 -16.50 -7.11 3.70
CA ALA A 85 -16.89 -8.33 2.98
C ALA A 85 -18.40 -8.62 3.03
N ARG A 86 -19.07 -8.27 4.15
CA ARG A 86 -20.53 -8.42 4.29
C ARG A 86 -21.30 -7.39 3.46
N GLN A 87 -20.78 -6.17 3.37
CA GLN A 87 -21.37 -5.13 2.52
C GLN A 87 -21.23 -5.47 1.03
N LEU A 88 -20.13 -6.11 0.66
CA LEU A 88 -19.87 -6.54 -0.71
C LEU A 88 -20.51 -7.89 -1.07
N ASN A 89 -21.16 -8.56 -0.11
CA ASN A 89 -21.82 -9.87 -0.28
C ASN A 89 -20.93 -10.90 -1.04
N ILE A 90 -19.63 -10.86 -0.79
CA ILE A 90 -18.67 -11.69 -1.54
C ILE A 90 -18.72 -13.08 -0.94
N SER A 91 -19.07 -14.08 -1.77
CA SER A 91 -18.71 -15.45 -1.46
C SER A 91 -17.19 -15.55 -1.57
N VAL A 92 -16.50 -15.50 -0.44
CA VAL A 92 -15.03 -15.59 -0.34
C VAL A 92 -14.53 -17.00 -0.68
N ALA A 93 -15.37 -17.84 -1.31
CA ALA A 93 -15.05 -19.18 -1.75
C ALA A 93 -14.01 -19.24 -2.88
N MET A 94 -13.81 -18.14 -3.63
CA MET A 94 -12.97 -18.10 -4.84
C MET A 94 -11.98 -16.93 -4.79
N GLU A 95 -10.68 -17.20 -4.97
CA GLU A 95 -9.61 -16.19 -4.97
C GLU A 95 -9.84 -15.08 -6.01
N THR A 96 -10.37 -15.43 -7.18
CA THR A 96 -10.69 -14.50 -8.27
C THR A 96 -11.75 -13.48 -7.89
N MET A 97 -12.75 -13.89 -7.09
CA MET A 97 -13.80 -12.99 -6.62
C MET A 97 -13.27 -11.98 -5.61
N VAL A 98 -12.30 -12.38 -4.78
CA VAL A 98 -11.65 -11.49 -3.80
C VAL A 98 -10.79 -10.43 -4.52
N SER A 99 -10.02 -10.84 -5.54
CA SER A 99 -9.23 -9.88 -6.33
C SER A 99 -10.10 -8.90 -7.09
N ASP A 100 -11.17 -9.38 -7.73
CA ASP A 100 -12.06 -8.53 -8.54
C ASP A 100 -12.82 -7.55 -7.66
N ALA A 101 -13.32 -8.01 -6.50
CA ALA A 101 -13.98 -7.13 -5.53
C ALA A 101 -13.03 -6.08 -4.98
N PHE A 102 -11.78 -6.44 -4.63
CA PHE A 102 -10.78 -5.47 -4.18
C PHE A 102 -10.52 -4.41 -5.26
N VAL A 103 -10.33 -4.82 -6.52
CA VAL A 103 -10.06 -3.90 -7.62
C VAL A 103 -11.27 -2.99 -7.88
N ALA A 104 -12.49 -3.51 -7.81
CA ALA A 104 -13.71 -2.72 -7.97
C ALA A 104 -13.81 -1.61 -6.90
N VAL A 105 -13.62 -1.98 -5.62
CA VAL A 105 -13.65 -1.02 -4.51
C VAL A 105 -12.53 0.01 -4.62
N ALA A 106 -11.30 -0.43 -4.95
CA ALA A 106 -10.19 0.50 -5.16
C ALA A 106 -10.49 1.48 -6.29
N THR A 107 -11.04 1.00 -7.40
CA THR A 107 -11.44 1.85 -8.54
C THR A 107 -12.45 2.91 -8.12
N GLU A 108 -13.44 2.54 -7.32
CA GLU A 108 -14.45 3.48 -6.80
C GLU A 108 -13.83 4.53 -5.86
N ILE A 109 -12.97 4.10 -4.93
CA ILE A 109 -12.24 5.00 -4.02
C ILE A 109 -11.49 6.10 -4.81
N PHE A 110 -10.85 5.71 -5.91
CA PHE A 110 -10.03 6.62 -6.73
C PHE A 110 -10.78 7.29 -7.89
N ALA A 111 -12.08 7.05 -8.08
CA ALA A 111 -12.86 7.59 -9.21
C ALA A 111 -12.79 9.12 -9.29
N ALA A 112 -12.88 9.80 -8.15
CA ALA A 112 -12.78 11.27 -8.06
C ALA A 112 -11.34 11.79 -7.85
N GLY A 113 -10.31 10.99 -8.17
CA GLY A 113 -8.89 11.35 -8.05
C GLY A 113 -8.17 10.73 -6.86
N ILE A 114 -6.84 10.91 -6.82
CA ILE A 114 -5.92 10.24 -5.89
C ILE A 114 -5.45 11.20 -4.78
N THR A 115 -5.64 10.78 -3.53
CA THR A 115 -5.15 11.46 -2.32
C THR A 115 -4.54 10.45 -1.34
N TRP A 116 -3.66 10.90 -0.43
CA TRP A 116 -3.08 10.02 0.59
C TRP A 116 -4.15 9.36 1.47
N GLY A 117 -5.19 10.08 1.88
CA GLY A 117 -6.30 9.49 2.65
C GLY A 117 -7.04 8.37 1.89
N LYS A 118 -7.17 8.48 0.56
CA LYS A 118 -7.73 7.40 -0.28
C LYS A 118 -6.77 6.23 -0.42
N VAL A 119 -5.46 6.48 -0.47
CA VAL A 119 -4.44 5.43 -0.39
C VAL A 119 -4.59 4.68 0.92
N VAL A 120 -4.61 5.35 2.08
CA VAL A 120 -4.84 4.70 3.39
C VAL A 120 -6.15 3.89 3.38
N SER A 121 -7.23 4.44 2.81
CA SER A 121 -8.51 3.74 2.71
C SER A 121 -8.43 2.43 1.92
N MET A 122 -7.67 2.40 0.83
CA MET A 122 -7.43 1.17 0.05
C MET A 122 -6.70 0.10 0.89
N TYR A 123 -5.71 0.50 1.70
CA TYR A 123 -5.01 -0.44 2.60
C TYR A 123 -5.93 -0.94 3.72
N ALA A 124 -6.78 -0.08 4.29
CA ALA A 124 -7.79 -0.49 5.27
C ALA A 124 -8.75 -1.53 4.69
N VAL A 125 -9.23 -1.33 3.45
CA VAL A 125 -10.07 -2.30 2.72
C VAL A 125 -9.33 -3.63 2.49
N ALA A 126 -8.06 -3.60 2.09
CA ALA A 126 -7.24 -4.81 1.93
C ALA A 126 -7.10 -5.59 3.25
N GLY A 127 -6.85 -4.87 4.36
CA GLY A 127 -6.80 -5.45 5.70
C GLY A 127 -8.11 -6.09 6.14
N ALA A 128 -9.24 -5.39 5.95
CA ALA A 128 -10.56 -5.89 6.29
C ALA A 128 -10.91 -7.16 5.48
N LEU A 129 -10.67 -7.15 4.16
CA LEU A 129 -10.88 -8.31 3.30
C LEU A 129 -10.00 -9.50 3.72
N ALA A 130 -8.73 -9.26 4.06
CA ALA A 130 -7.83 -10.31 4.50
C ALA A 130 -8.27 -10.94 5.83
N VAL A 131 -8.73 -10.14 6.79
CA VAL A 131 -9.29 -10.64 8.06
C VAL A 131 -10.52 -11.51 7.80
N ASP A 132 -11.43 -11.07 6.93
CA ASP A 132 -12.65 -11.81 6.59
C ASP A 132 -12.33 -13.12 5.83
N CYS A 133 -11.29 -13.14 5.00
CA CYS A 133 -10.79 -14.35 4.34
C CYS A 133 -10.20 -15.38 5.31
N VAL A 134 -9.36 -14.93 6.24
CA VAL A 134 -8.73 -15.81 7.25
C VAL A 134 -9.80 -16.40 8.18
N ARG A 135 -10.82 -15.61 8.56
CA ARG A 135 -11.98 -16.11 9.32
C ARG A 135 -12.77 -17.19 8.59
N GLN A 136 -12.78 -17.17 7.26
CA GLN A 136 -13.43 -18.18 6.41
C GLN A 136 -12.51 -19.35 6.06
N ASN A 137 -11.39 -19.50 6.78
CA ASN A 137 -10.40 -20.56 6.60
C ASN A 137 -9.74 -20.56 5.21
N GLN A 138 -9.63 -19.38 4.58
CA GLN A 138 -8.93 -19.18 3.31
C GLN A 138 -7.73 -18.23 3.48
N PRO A 139 -6.60 -18.69 4.04
CA PRO A 139 -5.41 -17.86 4.19
C PRO A 139 -4.66 -17.62 2.87
N ALA A 140 -4.87 -18.46 1.85
CA ALA A 140 -4.21 -18.35 0.54
C ALA A 140 -4.59 -17.05 -0.20
N THR A 141 -5.84 -16.60 -0.06
CA THR A 141 -6.35 -15.37 -0.68
C THR A 141 -5.65 -14.10 -0.18
N VAL A 142 -4.99 -14.13 0.99
CA VAL A 142 -4.24 -12.99 1.52
C VAL A 142 -3.10 -12.60 0.57
N GLN A 143 -2.40 -13.58 -0.03
CA GLN A 143 -1.37 -13.29 -1.02
C GLN A 143 -1.98 -12.70 -2.29
N THR A 144 -3.15 -13.21 -2.71
CA THR A 144 -3.90 -12.68 -3.85
C THR A 144 -4.26 -11.21 -3.65
N ILE A 145 -4.74 -10.81 -2.46
CA ILE A 145 -5.03 -9.41 -2.13
C ILE A 145 -3.77 -8.53 -2.24
N VAL A 146 -2.65 -8.98 -1.68
CA VAL A 146 -1.37 -8.25 -1.75
C VAL A 146 -0.90 -8.09 -3.20
N ASP A 147 -1.07 -9.13 -4.01
CA ASP A 147 -0.69 -9.11 -5.42
C ASP A 147 -1.59 -8.18 -6.24
N SER A 148 -2.91 -8.23 -6.02
CA SER A 148 -3.88 -7.32 -6.63
C SER A 148 -3.59 -5.86 -6.26
N LEU A 149 -3.28 -5.57 -4.99
CA LEU A 149 -2.87 -4.23 -4.57
C LEU A 149 -1.59 -3.78 -5.29
N GLY A 150 -0.58 -4.65 -5.38
CA GLY A 150 0.65 -4.32 -6.10
C GLY A 150 0.43 -4.07 -7.59
N GLN A 151 -0.47 -4.82 -8.23
CA GLN A 151 -0.86 -4.58 -9.63
C GLN A 151 -1.62 -3.26 -9.78
N PHE A 152 -2.54 -2.95 -8.87
CA PHE A 152 -3.27 -1.69 -8.85
C PHE A 152 -2.34 -0.50 -8.69
N VAL A 153 -1.37 -0.60 -7.77
CA VAL A 153 -0.35 0.42 -7.57
C VAL A 153 0.44 0.64 -8.86
N ARG A 154 0.92 -0.44 -9.49
CA ARG A 154 1.68 -0.34 -10.75
C ARG A 154 0.92 0.41 -11.84
N LYS A 155 -0.36 0.09 -12.02
CA LYS A 155 -1.19 0.62 -13.11
C LYS A 155 -1.66 2.05 -12.84
N ASN A 156 -2.09 2.35 -11.62
CA ASN A 156 -2.86 3.56 -11.31
C ASN A 156 -2.12 4.54 -10.38
N LEU A 157 -1.39 4.05 -9.38
CA LEU A 157 -0.77 4.90 -8.35
C LEU A 157 0.68 5.25 -8.63
N ALA A 158 1.42 4.43 -9.39
CA ALA A 158 2.85 4.63 -9.62
C ALA A 158 3.19 6.00 -10.26
N PRO A 159 2.47 6.49 -11.28
CA PRO A 159 2.70 7.83 -11.83
C PRO A 159 2.45 8.95 -10.81
N TRP A 160 1.46 8.77 -9.93
CA TRP A 160 1.12 9.74 -8.89
C TRP A 160 2.14 9.73 -7.75
N LEU A 161 2.55 8.55 -7.29
CA LEU A 161 3.57 8.36 -6.26
C LEU A 161 4.91 8.95 -6.69
N LYS A 162 5.32 8.73 -7.94
CA LYS A 162 6.55 9.33 -8.50
C LYS A 162 6.52 10.86 -8.43
N LYS A 163 5.40 11.49 -8.80
CA LYS A 163 5.23 12.96 -8.73
C LYS A 163 5.28 13.49 -7.31
N ARG A 164 4.93 12.67 -6.32
CA ARG A 164 4.99 13.02 -4.90
C ARG A 164 6.34 12.70 -4.26
N GLY A 165 7.30 12.09 -4.96
CA GLY A 165 8.58 11.69 -4.34
C GLY A 165 8.53 10.35 -3.60
N GLY A 166 7.47 9.56 -3.80
CA GLY A 166 7.31 8.22 -3.26
C GLY A 166 6.58 8.18 -1.91
N TRP A 167 6.85 7.12 -1.14
CA TRP A 167 6.13 6.79 0.11
C TRP A 167 6.57 7.61 1.34
N LYS A 168 7.66 8.37 1.26
CA LYS A 168 8.19 9.20 2.37
C LYS A 168 7.70 10.64 2.36
N SER A 169 6.80 10.97 1.43
CA SER A 169 6.34 12.33 1.19
C SER A 169 5.20 12.77 2.10
#